data_AF-A0A661XMD2-F1
#
_entry.id   AF-A0A661XMD2-F1
#
_cell.length_a   1.000
_cell.length_b   1.000
_cell.length_c   1.000
_cell.angle_alpha   90.00
_cell.angle_beta   90.00
_cell.angle_gamma   90.00
#
_symmetry.space_group_name_H-M   'P 1'
#
loop_
_entity.id
_entity.type
_entity.pdbx_description
1 polymer ?
#
loop_
_entity_poly.entity_id
_entity_poly.type
_entity_poly.pdbx_seq_one_letter_code
_entity_poly.pdbx_strand_id
1 'polypeptide(L)'
;MAEVELNEMSMRDKVIETIKSVYDPEIPVDIYELGLIYEINVYPIDNVFVLMTLTSPSCPAAEIIPDELQTKLRAMEGINDAKVEVTFDPPYTQDMMSEVAKLELGFL
;
A
#
# COMPACT_ATOMS: atom_id res chain seq x y z
N MET A 1 30.81 -12.08 -8.76
CA MET A 1 29.80 -12.17 -9.83
C MET A 1 28.44 -12.03 -9.17
N ALA A 2 27.87 -10.83 -9.23
CA ALA A 2 26.46 -10.49 -9.09
C ALA A 2 26.44 -8.96 -9.23
N GLU A 3 26.61 -8.50 -10.47
CA GLU A 3 26.46 -7.11 -10.85
C GLU A 3 24.96 -6.83 -10.75
N VAL A 4 24.55 -6.10 -9.71
CA VAL A 4 23.16 -5.66 -9.58
C VAL A 4 22.99 -4.53 -10.57
N GLU A 5 22.41 -4.87 -11.72
CA GLU A 5 21.97 -3.93 -12.74
C GLU A 5 21.23 -2.76 -12.08
N LEU A 6 21.61 -1.55 -12.47
CA LEU A 6 20.98 -0.30 -12.08
C LEU A 6 19.56 -0.30 -12.66
N ASN A 7 18.64 -0.96 -11.95
CA ASN A 7 17.30 -1.21 -12.44
C ASN A 7 16.58 0.14 -12.49
N GLU A 8 16.20 0.58 -13.68
CA GLU A 8 15.22 1.66 -13.84
C GLU A 8 14.00 1.27 -13.01
N MET A 9 13.79 1.95 -11.87
CA MET A 9 12.65 1.64 -11.02
C MET A 9 11.39 1.76 -11.86
N SER A 10 10.71 0.63 -12.02
CA SER A 10 9.44 0.60 -12.73
C SER A 10 8.45 1.53 -12.03
N MET A 11 7.47 2.08 -12.76
CA MET A 11 6.41 2.86 -12.13
C MET A 11 5.74 2.09 -10.99
N ARG A 12 5.65 0.75 -11.12
CA ARG A 12 5.15 -0.14 -10.07
C ARG A 12 6.02 -0.11 -8.82
N ASP A 13 7.35 -0.14 -8.94
CA ASP A 13 8.27 -0.05 -7.79
C ASP A 13 8.12 1.28 -7.06
N LYS A 14 8.05 2.41 -7.79
CA LYS A 14 7.83 3.73 -7.19
C LYS A 14 6.50 3.81 -6.44
N VAL A 15 5.44 3.21 -6.99
CA VAL A 15 4.14 3.09 -6.34
C VAL A 15 4.27 2.27 -5.05
N ILE A 16 4.95 1.12 -5.10
CA ILE A 16 5.16 0.27 -3.91
C ILE A 16 5.92 1.04 -2.82
N GLU A 17 7.00 1.73 -3.15
CA GLU A 17 7.74 2.54 -2.16
C GLU A 17 6.88 3.64 -1.55
N THR A 18 6.03 4.28 -2.36
CA THR A 18 5.10 5.31 -1.89
C THR A 18 4.06 4.72 -0.93
N ILE A 19 3.54 3.53 -1.24
CA ILE A 19 2.63 2.78 -0.37
C ILE A 19 3.34 2.43 0.95
N LYS A 20 4.60 1.96 0.91
CA LYS A 20 5.39 1.67 2.13
C LYS A 20 5.68 2.91 2.97
N SER A 21 5.60 4.11 2.40
CA SER A 21 5.71 5.37 3.15
C SER A 21 4.40 5.78 3.85
N VAL A 22 3.30 5.06 3.64
CA VAL A 22 2.02 5.29 4.33
C VAL A 22 1.92 4.31 5.49
N TYR A 23 1.78 4.87 6.69
CA TYR A 23 1.71 4.13 7.94
C TYR A 23 0.30 4.22 8.51
N ASP A 24 -0.12 3.17 9.21
CA ASP A 24 -1.38 3.21 9.93
C ASP A 24 -1.24 4.19 11.13
N PRO A 25 -2.19 5.11 11.35
CA PRO A 25 -2.11 6.05 12.47
C PRO A 25 -2.34 5.38 13.83
N GLU A 26 -2.94 4.19 13.86
CA GLU A 26 -3.17 3.41 15.09
C GLU A 26 -2.01 2.45 15.40
N ILE A 27 -1.23 2.04 14.38
CA ILE A 27 -0.16 1.04 14.51
C ILE A 27 1.11 1.54 13.77
N PRO A 28 2.31 1.51 14.38
CA PRO A 28 3.55 2.00 13.75
C PRO A 28 4.11 1.06 12.66
N VAL A 29 3.23 0.50 11.81
CA VAL A 29 3.56 -0.42 10.71
C VAL A 29 2.94 0.13 9.43
N ASP A 30 3.62 -0.07 8.31
CA ASP A 30 3.11 0.37 7.01
C ASP A 30 1.99 -0.52 6.47
N ILE A 31 1.13 0.06 5.64
CA ILE A 31 -0.05 -0.62 5.10
C ILE A 31 0.32 -1.78 4.15
N TYR A 32 1.54 -1.78 3.62
CA TYR A 32 2.03 -2.84 2.77
C TYR A 32 2.46 -4.06 3.59
N GLU A 33 3.25 -3.87 4.66
CA GLU A 33 3.67 -4.93 5.58
C GLU A 33 2.50 -5.47 6.41
N LEU A 34 1.49 -4.64 6.69
CA LEU A 34 0.22 -5.12 7.26
C LEU A 34 -0.55 -6.04 6.29
N GLY A 35 -0.21 -6.07 5.00
CA GLY A 35 -0.93 -6.88 4.02
C GLY A 35 -2.31 -6.31 3.70
N LEU A 36 -2.48 -4.99 3.85
CA LEU A 36 -3.73 -4.30 3.50
C LEU A 36 -3.87 -4.07 2.00
N ILE A 37 -2.81 -4.22 1.21
CA ILE A 37 -2.85 -4.04 -0.24
C ILE A 37 -3.17 -5.37 -0.91
N TYR A 38 -4.27 -5.43 -1.64
CA TYR A 38 -4.69 -6.61 -2.40
C TYR A 38 -4.17 -6.60 -3.81
N GLU A 39 -4.26 -5.46 -4.49
CA GLU A 39 -3.86 -5.36 -5.89
C GLU A 39 -3.28 -3.99 -6.21
N ILE A 40 -2.24 -3.99 -7.04
CA ILE A 40 -1.63 -2.76 -7.59
C ILE A 40 -1.58 -2.93 -9.11
N ASN A 41 -2.38 -2.13 -9.80
CA ASN A 41 -2.46 -2.09 -11.25
C ASN A 41 -1.96 -0.75 -11.76
N VAL A 42 -1.05 -0.81 -12.73
CA VAL A 42 -0.58 0.37 -13.46
C VAL A 42 -1.09 0.23 -14.89
N TYR A 43 -2.08 1.04 -15.24
CA TYR A 43 -2.71 1.08 -16.55
C TYR A 43 -1.87 1.86 -17.56
N PRO A 44 -2.10 1.64 -18.88
CA PRO A 44 -1.51 2.49 -19.91
C PRO A 44 -1.91 3.96 -19.70
N ILE A 45 -0.99 4.90 -19.95
CA ILE A 45 -1.09 6.34 -19.63
C ILE A 45 -0.77 6.65 -18.15
N ASP A 46 -0.01 5.79 -17.47
CA ASP A 46 0.48 6.04 -16.11
C ASP A 46 -0.63 6.27 -15.07
N ASN A 47 -1.77 5.61 -15.27
CA ASN A 47 -2.87 5.60 -14.32
C ASN A 47 -2.67 4.46 -13.32
N VAL A 48 -2.70 4.77 -12.03
CA VAL A 48 -2.47 3.79 -10.97
C VAL A 48 -3.78 3.48 -10.29
N PHE A 49 -4.09 2.19 -10.17
CA PHE A 49 -5.21 1.70 -9.39
C PHE A 49 -4.69 0.79 -8.28
N VAL A 50 -5.07 1.10 -7.05
CA VAL A 50 -4.72 0.31 -5.88
C VAL A 50 -6.01 -0.19 -5.23
N LEU A 51 -6.13 -1.50 -5.12
CA LEU A 51 -7.16 -2.15 -4.33
C LEU A 51 -6.56 -2.48 -2.96
N MET A 52 -7.18 -1.97 -1.91
CA MET A 52 -6.76 -2.24 -0.55
C MET A 52 -7.95 -2.65 0.32
N THR A 53 -7.66 -3.27 1.45
CA THR A 53 -8.60 -3.57 2.52
C THR A 53 -8.19 -2.79 3.77
N LEU A 54 -9.04 -2.84 4.79
CA LEU A 54 -8.74 -2.30 6.09
C LEU A 54 -9.02 -3.34 7.18
N THR A 55 -8.42 -3.11 8.34
CA THR A 55 -8.66 -3.91 9.55
C THR A 55 -10.09 -3.78 10.04
N SER A 56 -10.73 -2.62 9.86
CA SER A 56 -12.11 -2.35 10.27
C SER A 56 -12.74 -1.20 9.48
N PRO A 57 -13.99 -1.33 9.01
CA PRO A 57 -14.72 -0.24 8.34
C PRO A 57 -15.08 0.91 9.29
N SER A 58 -15.01 0.69 10.60
CA SER A 58 -15.40 1.66 11.61
C SER A 58 -14.24 2.52 12.13
N CYS A 59 -13.01 2.27 11.69
CA CYS A 59 -11.86 3.04 12.13
C CYS A 59 -11.78 4.36 11.34
N PRO A 60 -11.54 5.53 11.97
CA PRO A 60 -11.37 6.79 11.23
C PRO A 60 -10.18 6.75 10.24
N ALA A 61 -9.19 5.88 10.48
CA ALA A 61 -8.10 5.64 9.56
C ALA A 61 -8.56 5.09 8.20
N ALA A 62 -9.76 4.46 8.16
CA ALA A 62 -10.35 3.89 6.96
C ALA A 62 -10.57 4.89 5.83
N GLU A 63 -10.84 6.15 6.18
CA GLU A 63 -11.06 7.23 5.21
C GLU A 63 -9.77 8.02 4.96
N ILE A 64 -8.89 8.10 5.96
CA ILE A 64 -7.66 8.90 5.91
C ILE A 64 -6.56 8.21 5.09
N ILE A 65 -6.31 6.92 5.35
CA ILE A 65 -5.25 6.16 4.68
C ILE A 65 -5.43 6.14 3.16
N PRO A 66 -6.60 5.76 2.60
CA PRO A 66 -6.76 5.71 1.14
C PRO A 66 -6.67 7.10 0.50
N ASP A 67 -7.16 8.15 1.16
CA ASP A 67 -7.07 9.53 0.68
C ASP A 67 -5.61 10.04 0.69
N GLU A 68 -4.87 9.76 1.77
CA GLU A 68 -3.45 10.08 1.88
C GLU A 68 -2.65 9.34 0.80
N LEU A 69 -2.89 8.03 0.65
CA LEU A 69 -2.24 7.21 -0.36
C LEU A 69 -2.53 7.73 -1.77
N GLN A 70 -3.80 7.99 -2.08
CA GLN A 70 -4.20 8.54 -3.37
C GLN A 70 -3.49 9.87 -3.64
N THR A 71 -3.44 10.75 -2.65
CA THR A 71 -2.78 12.06 -2.78
C THR A 71 -1.28 11.92 -3.01
N LYS A 72 -0.61 11.02 -2.27
CA LYS A 72 0.82 10.74 -2.47
C LYS A 72 1.11 10.16 -3.85
N LEU A 73 0.30 9.21 -4.31
CA LEU A 73 0.44 8.63 -5.64
C LEU A 73 0.21 9.69 -6.73
N ARG A 74 -0.82 10.53 -6.59
CA ARG A 74 -1.07 11.65 -7.53
C ARG A 74 0.04 12.69 -7.54
N ALA A 75 0.76 12.86 -6.42
CA ALA A 75 1.88 13.77 -6.33
C ALA A 75 3.16 13.21 -6.98
N MET A 76 3.19 11.92 -7.36
CA MET A 76 4.36 11.33 -8.01
C MET A 76 4.53 11.86 -9.43
N GLU A 77 5.76 12.22 -9.76
CA GLU A 77 6.12 12.66 -11.10
C GLU A 77 6.04 11.50 -12.09
N GLY A 78 5.17 11.65 -13.10
CA GLY A 78 4.90 10.62 -14.10
C GLY A 78 3.58 9.87 -13.91
N ILE A 79 2.89 10.01 -12.76
CA ILE A 79 1.51 9.49 -12.61
C ILE A 79 0.53 10.50 -13.21
N ASN A 80 -0.41 10.01 -14.02
CA ASN A 80 -1.45 10.86 -14.61
C ASN A 80 -2.66 10.96 -13.67
N ASP A 81 -3.17 9.81 -13.23
CA ASP A 81 -4.20 9.70 -12.20
C ASP A 81 -3.91 8.53 -11.26
N ALA A 82 -4.25 8.68 -9.98
CA ALA A 82 -4.26 7.56 -9.04
C ALA A 82 -5.65 7.40 -8.43
N LYS A 83 -6.12 6.15 -8.40
CA LYS A 83 -7.37 5.75 -7.77
C LYS A 83 -7.08 4.67 -6.73
N VAL A 84 -7.50 4.94 -5.49
CA VAL A 84 -7.45 3.96 -4.41
C VAL A 84 -8.87 3.51 -4.12
N GLU A 85 -9.10 2.21 -4.08
CA GLU A 85 -10.40 1.61 -3.78
C GLU A 85 -10.27 0.69 -2.59
N VAL A 86 -11.19 0.83 -1.63
CA VAL A 86 -11.24 0.03 -0.42
C VAL A 86 -12.30 -1.05 -0.58
N THR A 87 -11.90 -2.31 -0.48
CA THR A 87 -12.80 -3.46 -0.42
C THR A 87 -12.72 -4.12 0.95
N PHE A 88 -13.84 -4.69 1.41
CA PHE A 88 -13.90 -5.54 2.60
C PHE A 88 -14.21 -7.00 2.23
N ASP A 89 -14.22 -7.29 0.94
CA ASP A 89 -14.42 -8.64 0.39
C ASP A 89 -13.18 -9.02 -0.45
N PRO A 90 -12.44 -10.08 -0.06
CA PRO A 90 -12.58 -10.86 1.17
C PRO A 90 -12.26 -10.03 2.44
N PRO A 91 -12.72 -10.43 3.63
CA PRO A 91 -12.40 -9.72 4.86
C PRO A 91 -10.92 -9.89 5.21
N TYR A 92 -10.28 -8.79 5.61
CA TYR A 92 -8.92 -8.81 6.11
C TYR A 92 -8.79 -9.74 7.33
N THR A 93 -7.70 -10.50 7.36
CA THR A 93 -7.35 -11.33 8.52
C THR A 93 -5.91 -11.11 8.93
N GLN A 94 -5.66 -11.24 10.24
CA GLN A 94 -4.34 -11.05 10.85
C GLN A 94 -3.26 -11.98 10.28
N ASP A 95 -3.67 -13.07 9.65
CA ASP A 95 -2.76 -14.01 9.00
C ASP A 95 -2.07 -13.39 7.78
N MET A 96 -2.71 -12.41 7.13
CA MET A 96 -2.20 -11.68 5.96
C MET A 96 -1.06 -10.72 6.30
N MET A 97 -0.80 -10.44 7.58
CA MET A 97 0.33 -9.62 8.02
C MET A 97 1.66 -10.32 7.76
N SER A 98 2.65 -9.54 7.31
CA SER A 98 4.06 -9.94 7.22
C SER A 98 4.60 -10.40 8.57
N GLU A 99 5.61 -11.28 8.57
CA GLU A 99 6.29 -11.72 9.80
C GLU A 99 6.86 -10.53 10.59
N VAL A 100 7.30 -9.48 9.88
CA VAL A 100 7.79 -8.23 10.48
C VAL A 100 6.67 -7.53 11.25
N ALA A 101 5.48 -7.38 10.64
CA ALA A 101 4.33 -6.76 11.28
C ALA A 101 3.84 -7.56 12.50
N LYS A 102 3.87 -8.90 12.43
CA LYS A 102 3.51 -9.78 13.56
C LYS A 102 4.50 -9.61 14.73
N LEU A 103 5.79 -9.45 14.45
CA LEU A 103 6.82 -9.20 15.46
C LEU A 103 6.66 -7.83 16.14
N GLU A 104 6.45 -6.77 15.36
CA GLU A 104 6.27 -5.40 15.86
C GLU A 104 5.02 -5.26 16.75
N LEU A 105 3.96 -6.01 16.42
CA LEU A 105 2.72 -6.07 17.19
C LEU A 105 2.78 -7.03 18.40
N GLY A 106 3.88 -7.76 18.59
CA GLY A 106 4.06 -8.68 19.71
C GLY A 106 3.25 -9.98 19.61
N PHE A 107 2.90 -10.41 18.40
CA PHE A 107 2.30 -11.73 18.16
C PHE A 107 3.32 -12.88 18.14
N LEU A 108 4.62 -12.58 18.20
CA LEU A 108 5.72 -13.54 18.24
C LEU A 108 6.62 -13.34 19.47
#